data_AF-A0A6P1NJB7-F1
#
_entry.id   AF-A0A6P1NJB7-F1
#
_cell.length_a   1.000
_cell.length_b   1.000
_cell.length_c   1.000
_cell.angle_alpha   90.00
_cell.angle_beta   90.00
_cell.angle_gamma   90.00
#
_symmetry.space_group_name_H-M   'P 1'
#
loop_
_entity.id
_entity.type
_entity.pdbx_description
1 polymer ?
#
loop_
_entity_poly.entity_id
_entity_poly.type
_entity_poly.pdbx_seq_one_letter_code
_entity_poly.pdbx_strand_id
1 'polypeptide(L)'
;MTENNVNSTISDSQETSLETVLSWIDKSSPTNRDRGTNFENLCLIYLKNSPRWVSYFQSVKTYKDWAEDHKNSVPDGRDTGIDLVGVKHDGSFAAIQCKFFTSEARVSKREIDSFIAASPLGENSFSERVVIATAPLGLMLKRRLMKIN
;
A
#
# COMPACT_ATOMS: atom_id res chain seq x y z
N MET A 1 -29.05 -16.17 -50.59
CA MET A 1 -29.14 -14.70 -50.49
C MET A 1 -28.96 -14.35 -49.02
N THR A 2 -27.75 -13.86 -48.71
CA THR A 2 -27.29 -13.15 -47.51
C THR A 2 -27.86 -13.55 -46.14
N GLU A 3 -27.10 -14.40 -45.44
CA GLU A 3 -27.00 -14.40 -43.98
C GLU A 3 -26.37 -13.07 -43.54
N ASN A 4 -27.10 -12.26 -42.78
CA ASN A 4 -26.54 -11.09 -42.10
C ASN A 4 -26.13 -11.49 -40.68
N ASN A 5 -24.84 -11.81 -40.57
CA ASN A 5 -24.12 -12.02 -39.33
C ASN A 5 -23.87 -10.67 -38.64
N VAL A 6 -24.70 -10.31 -37.67
CA VAL A 6 -24.39 -9.24 -36.70
C VAL A 6 -23.82 -9.90 -35.45
N ASN A 7 -22.60 -10.44 -35.57
CA ASN A 7 -21.76 -10.69 -34.40
C ASN A 7 -21.19 -9.34 -33.94
N SER A 8 -21.97 -8.58 -33.18
CA SER A 8 -21.44 -7.49 -32.38
C SER A 8 -20.75 -8.09 -31.16
N THR A 9 -19.42 -8.12 -31.21
CA THR A 9 -18.53 -8.29 -30.06
C THR A 9 -18.91 -7.33 -28.93
N ILE A 10 -19.66 -7.82 -27.96
CA ILE A 10 -19.80 -7.19 -26.65
C ILE A 10 -18.83 -7.94 -25.74
N SER A 11 -17.62 -7.40 -25.58
CA SER A 11 -16.72 -7.83 -24.52
C SER A 11 -17.20 -7.21 -23.20
N ASP A 12 -18.15 -7.88 -22.54
CA ASP A 12 -18.59 -7.50 -21.20
C ASP A 12 -17.55 -8.00 -20.17
N SER A 13 -16.44 -7.29 -20.01
CA SER A 13 -15.55 -7.50 -18.87
C SER A 13 -16.17 -6.80 -17.66
N GLN A 14 -16.97 -7.53 -16.90
CA GLN A 14 -17.50 -7.06 -15.61
C GLN A 14 -16.33 -6.67 -14.71
N GLU A 15 -16.18 -5.37 -14.44
CA GLU A 15 -15.21 -4.87 -13.45
C GLU A 15 -15.51 -5.51 -12.09
N THR A 16 -14.47 -5.95 -11.39
CA THR A 16 -14.61 -6.42 -10.01
C THR A 16 -14.93 -5.25 -9.08
N SER A 17 -15.51 -5.53 -7.91
CA SER A 17 -15.80 -4.49 -6.91
C SER A 17 -14.53 -3.73 -6.46
N LEU A 18 -13.37 -4.40 -6.45
CA LEU A 18 -12.08 -3.75 -6.16
C LEU A 18 -11.66 -2.82 -7.31
N GLU A 19 -11.78 -3.26 -8.56
CA GLU A 19 -11.47 -2.44 -9.74
C GLU A 19 -12.33 -1.18 -9.78
N THR A 20 -13.62 -1.29 -9.46
CA THR A 20 -14.52 -0.13 -9.36
C THR A 20 -14.05 0.87 -8.30
N VAL A 21 -13.65 0.40 -7.10
CA VAL A 21 -13.14 1.30 -6.05
C VAL A 21 -11.83 1.97 -6.47
N LEU A 22 -10.89 1.23 -7.07
CA LEU A 22 -9.63 1.80 -7.54
C LEU A 22 -9.85 2.82 -8.68
N SER A 23 -10.78 2.53 -9.60
CA SER A 23 -11.22 3.42 -10.67
C SER A 23 -11.86 4.70 -10.11
N TRP A 24 -12.66 4.57 -9.06
CA TRP A 24 -13.23 5.72 -8.35
C TRP A 24 -12.14 6.56 -7.67
N ILE A 25 -11.17 5.95 -6.99
CA ILE A 25 -10.04 6.68 -6.39
C ILE A 25 -9.29 7.48 -7.46
N ASP A 26 -9.02 6.86 -8.61
CA ASP A 26 -8.27 7.51 -9.69
C ASP A 26 -9.00 8.72 -10.28
N LYS A 27 -10.31 8.58 -10.54
CA LYS A 27 -11.14 9.60 -11.18
C LYS A 27 -11.56 10.73 -10.24
N SER A 28 -11.75 10.44 -8.96
CA SER A 28 -12.21 11.42 -7.95
C SER A 28 -11.09 12.21 -7.30
N SER A 29 -9.83 11.79 -7.46
CA SER A 29 -8.67 12.43 -6.83
C SER A 29 -8.03 13.48 -7.75
N PRO A 30 -8.02 14.78 -7.37
CA PRO A 30 -7.45 15.84 -8.20
C PRO A 30 -5.93 15.71 -8.39
N THR A 31 -5.21 15.28 -7.35
CA THR A 31 -3.74 15.18 -7.37
C THR A 31 -3.25 13.76 -7.09
N ASN A 32 -1.97 13.49 -7.39
CA ASN A 32 -1.33 12.22 -7.01
C ASN A 32 -1.26 12.04 -5.48
N ARG A 33 -1.21 13.14 -4.73
CA ARG A 33 -1.26 13.10 -3.27
C ARG A 33 -2.63 12.63 -2.79
N ASP A 34 -3.70 13.14 -3.38
CA ASP A 34 -5.08 12.73 -3.03
C ASP A 34 -5.32 11.26 -3.37
N ARG A 35 -4.80 10.78 -4.51
CA ARG A 35 -4.82 9.34 -4.86
C ARG A 35 -4.11 8.50 -3.79
N GLY A 36 -2.93 8.95 -3.36
CA GLY A 36 -2.16 8.33 -2.28
C GLY A 36 -2.96 8.24 -0.99
N THR A 37 -3.50 9.37 -0.51
CA THR A 37 -4.31 9.44 0.72
C THR A 37 -5.54 8.53 0.66
N ASN A 38 -6.27 8.55 -0.46
CA ASN A 38 -7.45 7.71 -0.64
C ASN A 38 -7.10 6.21 -0.66
N PHE A 39 -5.98 5.85 -1.29
CA PHE A 39 -5.51 4.47 -1.32
C PHE A 39 -4.96 4.01 0.03
N GLU A 40 -4.26 4.88 0.76
CA GLU A 40 -3.85 4.62 2.16
C GLU A 40 -5.06 4.32 3.03
N ASN A 41 -6.13 5.12 2.93
CA ASN A 41 -7.37 4.89 3.66
C ASN A 41 -8.03 3.55 3.29
N LEU A 42 -8.06 3.20 2.00
CA LEU A 42 -8.55 1.89 1.55
C LEU A 42 -7.71 0.75 2.16
N CYS A 43 -6.39 0.87 2.16
CA CYS A 43 -5.49 -0.13 2.75
C CYS A 43 -5.70 -0.25 4.26
N LEU A 44 -5.85 0.88 4.97
CA LEU A 44 -6.12 0.90 6.40
C LEU A 44 -7.44 0.18 6.73
N ILE A 45 -8.51 0.44 5.97
CA ILE A 45 -9.79 -0.23 6.13
C ILE A 45 -9.62 -1.73 5.87
N TYR A 46 -8.96 -2.11 4.77
CA TYR A 46 -8.75 -3.51 4.42
C TYR A 46 -7.97 -4.28 5.50
N LEU A 47 -6.86 -3.72 5.98
CA LEU A 47 -6.01 -4.33 7.02
C LEU A 47 -6.74 -4.45 8.37
N LYS A 48 -7.63 -3.50 8.69
CA LYS A 48 -8.43 -3.52 9.93
C LYS A 48 -9.61 -4.50 9.91
N ASN A 49 -10.07 -4.93 8.73
CA ASN A 49 -11.34 -5.66 8.61
C ASN A 49 -11.20 -7.04 7.94
N SER A 50 -10.15 -7.29 7.17
CA SER A 50 -9.96 -8.61 6.54
C SER A 50 -9.61 -9.66 7.59
N PRO A 51 -10.27 -10.84 7.62
CA PRO A 51 -10.01 -11.88 8.63
C PRO A 51 -8.53 -12.26 8.73
N ARG A 52 -7.84 -12.36 7.59
CA ARG A 52 -6.40 -12.67 7.55
C ARG A 52 -5.58 -11.64 8.32
N TRP A 53 -5.85 -10.35 8.12
CA TRP A 53 -5.06 -9.27 8.70
C TRP A 53 -5.44 -8.97 10.15
N VAL A 54 -6.71 -9.13 10.51
CA VAL A 54 -7.17 -9.05 11.90
C VAL A 54 -6.55 -10.15 12.77
N SER A 55 -6.31 -11.34 12.23
CA SER A 55 -5.58 -12.39 12.95
C SER A 55 -4.06 -12.17 13.00
N TYR A 56 -3.52 -11.29 12.14
CA TYR A 56 -2.08 -11.03 12.05
C TYR A 56 -1.65 -9.80 12.86
N PHE A 57 -2.41 -8.72 12.74
CA PHE A 57 -2.20 -7.47 13.44
C PHE A 57 -3.21 -7.30 14.58
N GLN A 58 -2.70 -7.01 15.77
CA GLN A 58 -3.52 -6.56 16.89
C GLN A 58 -4.18 -5.21 16.58
N SER A 59 -3.45 -4.30 15.91
CA SER A 59 -4.00 -3.05 15.43
C SER A 59 -3.21 -2.50 14.25
N VAL A 60 -3.84 -1.63 13.46
CA VAL A 60 -3.18 -0.89 12.38
C VAL A 60 -3.50 0.59 12.52
N LYS A 61 -2.50 1.46 12.42
CA LYS A 61 -2.62 2.92 12.56
C LYS A 61 -1.95 3.62 11.39
N THR A 62 -2.31 4.88 11.16
CA THR A 62 -1.46 5.75 10.31
C THR A 62 -0.11 5.91 11.01
N TYR A 63 0.96 6.14 10.24
CA TYR A 63 2.28 6.39 10.83
C TYR A 63 2.24 7.58 11.80
N LYS A 64 1.47 8.62 11.45
CA LYS A 64 1.27 9.79 12.31
C LYS A 64 0.69 9.39 13.67
N ASP A 65 -0.44 8.68 13.68
CA ASP A 65 -1.11 8.29 14.93
C ASP A 65 -0.23 7.34 15.77
N TRP A 66 0.49 6.42 15.12
CA TRP A 66 1.43 5.54 15.81
C TRP A 66 2.61 6.33 16.41
N ALA A 67 3.18 7.29 15.67
CA ALA A 67 4.29 8.12 16.14
C ALA A 67 3.88 9.01 17.33
N GLU A 68 2.62 9.44 17.41
CA GLU A 68 2.10 10.17 18.57
C GLU A 68 2.13 9.36 19.86
N ASP A 69 1.94 8.04 19.78
CA ASP A 69 2.06 7.12 20.92
C ASP A 69 3.53 6.77 21.25
N HIS A 70 4.45 6.98 20.31
CA HIS A 70 5.86 6.54 20.39
C HIS A 70 6.88 7.68 20.31
N LYS A 71 6.48 8.91 20.66
CA LYS A 71 7.29 10.15 20.53
C LYS A 71 8.71 10.06 21.11
N ASN A 72 8.93 9.20 22.11
CA ASN A 72 10.25 9.04 22.74
C ASN A 72 11.19 8.09 22.00
N SER A 73 10.72 7.38 20.97
CA SER A 73 11.45 6.29 20.29
C SER A 73 11.59 6.47 18.78
N VAL A 74 11.01 7.53 18.19
CA VAL A 74 10.94 7.70 16.74
C VAL A 74 11.37 9.12 16.36
N PRO A 75 12.23 9.31 15.33
CA PRO A 75 12.59 10.64 14.84
C PRO A 75 11.36 11.43 14.39
N ASP A 76 11.31 12.71 14.75
CA ASP A 76 10.21 13.62 14.42
C ASP A 76 9.83 13.57 12.94
N GLY A 77 8.61 13.07 12.67
CA GLY A 77 7.63 13.57 11.70
C GLY A 77 8.04 13.89 10.26
N ARG A 78 9.25 13.57 9.82
CA ARG A 78 9.66 13.73 8.41
C ARG A 78 8.84 12.77 7.56
N ASP A 79 8.58 13.17 6.32
CA ASP A 79 8.00 12.31 5.29
C ASP A 79 8.96 11.14 5.04
N THR A 80 8.74 10.07 5.80
CA THR A 80 9.61 8.89 5.86
C THR A 80 9.23 7.86 4.79
N GLY A 81 8.08 8.03 4.14
CA GLY A 81 7.51 7.06 3.21
C GLY A 81 6.86 5.84 3.90
N ILE A 82 6.70 5.85 5.22
CA ILE A 82 5.86 4.88 5.94
C ILE A 82 4.46 5.49 6.04
N ASP A 83 3.47 4.81 5.45
CA ASP A 83 2.08 5.30 5.46
C ASP A 83 1.34 4.74 6.68
N LEU A 84 1.44 3.43 6.92
CA LEU A 84 0.78 2.74 8.03
C LEU A 84 1.77 1.94 8.88
N VAL A 85 1.38 1.69 10.14
CA VAL A 85 2.09 0.80 11.05
C VAL A 85 1.13 -0.28 11.54
N GLY A 86 1.50 -1.54 11.30
CA GLY A 86 0.84 -2.70 11.88
C GLY A 86 1.50 -3.09 13.21
N VAL A 87 0.72 -3.12 14.28
CA VAL A 87 1.15 -3.64 15.59
C VAL A 87 0.75 -5.11 15.65
N LYS A 88 1.73 -6.01 15.77
CA LYS A 88 1.48 -7.44 15.89
C LYS A 88 1.14 -7.82 17.33
N HIS A 89 0.55 -9.01 17.51
CA HIS A 89 0.18 -9.53 18.84
C HIS A 89 1.36 -9.76 19.78
N ASP A 90 2.58 -9.91 19.24
CA ASP A 90 3.83 -10.01 20.00
C ASP A 90 4.42 -8.65 20.42
N GLY A 91 3.74 -7.54 20.08
CA GLY A 91 4.19 -6.18 20.36
C GLY A 91 5.16 -5.59 19.33
N SER A 92 5.62 -6.38 18.36
CA SER A 92 6.52 -5.88 17.32
C SER A 92 5.77 -5.19 16.17
N PHE A 93 6.48 -4.34 15.44
CA PHE A 93 5.88 -3.47 14.42
C PHE A 93 6.20 -3.92 13.00
N ALA A 94 5.26 -3.72 12.08
CA ALA A 94 5.46 -3.80 10.64
C ALA A 94 5.30 -2.40 10.02
N ALA A 95 6.30 -1.94 9.28
CA ALA A 95 6.20 -0.72 8.49
C ALA A 95 5.48 -1.02 7.17
N ILE A 96 4.49 -0.22 6.81
CA ILE A 96 3.65 -0.47 5.63
C ILE A 96 3.67 0.76 4.73
N GLN A 97 4.04 0.56 3.46
CA GLN A 97 3.92 1.57 2.42
C GLN A 97 2.79 1.21 1.46
N CYS A 98 1.90 2.16 1.20
CA CYS A 98 0.74 2.08 0.32
C CYS A 98 1.00 2.93 -0.92
N LYS A 99 1.02 2.29 -2.09
CA LYS A 99 1.37 2.98 -3.33
C LYS A 99 0.32 2.81 -4.42
N PHE A 100 -0.35 3.92 -4.73
CA PHE A 100 -1.26 4.01 -5.86
C PHE A 100 -0.49 4.34 -7.14
N PHE A 101 -0.63 3.48 -8.15
CA PHE A 101 -0.14 3.70 -9.50
C PHE A 101 -1.31 3.99 -10.43
N THR A 102 -1.20 5.10 -11.17
CA THR A 102 -1.94 5.28 -12.42
C THR A 102 -1.34 4.34 -13.48
N SER A 103 -2.07 4.10 -14.57
CA SER A 103 -1.68 3.18 -15.65
C SER A 103 -0.28 3.40 -16.24
N GLU A 104 0.29 4.61 -16.09
CA GLU A 104 1.60 4.99 -16.63
C GLU A 104 2.72 5.07 -15.56
N ALA A 105 2.36 5.07 -14.27
CA ALA A 105 3.31 5.28 -13.18
C ALA A 105 3.98 3.96 -12.75
N ARG A 106 5.27 4.04 -12.39
CA ARG A 106 6.04 2.91 -11.84
C ARG A 106 6.70 3.30 -10.52
N VAL A 107 6.83 2.33 -9.61
CA VAL A 107 7.59 2.51 -8.36
C VAL A 107 9.03 2.85 -8.73
N SER A 108 9.54 3.97 -8.23
CA SER A 108 10.94 4.32 -8.44
C SER A 108 11.83 3.65 -7.38
N LYS A 109 13.09 3.37 -7.75
CA LYS A 109 14.11 2.88 -6.79
C LYS A 109 14.29 3.84 -5.61
N ARG A 110 14.19 5.15 -5.87
CA ARG A 110 14.35 6.19 -4.85
C ARG A 110 13.31 6.06 -3.74
N GLU A 111 12.05 5.85 -4.11
CA GLU A 111 10.96 5.70 -3.14
C GLU A 111 11.14 4.46 -2.26
N ILE A 112 11.58 3.34 -2.83
CA ILE A 112 11.89 2.12 -2.08
C ILE A 112 13.09 2.33 -1.16
N ASP A 113 14.14 3.00 -1.62
CA ASP A 113 15.32 3.29 -0.78
C ASP A 113 14.94 4.23 0.39
N SER A 114 14.08 5.23 0.16
CA SER A 114 13.55 6.09 1.22
C SER A 114 12.75 5.28 2.25
N PHE A 115 11.86 4.40 1.80
CA PHE A 115 11.09 3.53 2.67
C PHE A 115 11.98 2.62 3.51
N ILE A 116 13.01 2.00 2.91
CA ILE A 116 13.97 1.14 3.62
C ILE A 116 14.74 1.93 4.67
N ALA A 117 15.19 3.14 4.34
CA ALA A 117 15.92 4.01 5.27
C ALA A 117 15.05 4.44 6.46
N ALA A 118 13.77 4.65 6.22
CA ALA A 118 12.79 5.00 7.24
C ALA A 118 12.34 3.85 8.12
N SER A 119 12.40 2.62 7.61
CA SER A 119 11.93 1.42 8.28
C SER A 119 13.08 0.46 8.59
N PRO A 120 14.10 0.84 9.37
CA PRO A 120 15.19 -0.07 9.70
C PRO A 120 14.64 -1.32 10.39
N LEU A 121 15.17 -2.48 10.02
CA LEU A 121 14.77 -3.75 10.65
C LEU A 121 15.67 -3.99 11.87
N GLY A 122 15.09 -4.40 13.01
CA GLY A 122 15.87 -4.73 14.21
C GLY A 122 15.06 -4.76 15.50
N GLU A 123 15.72 -5.16 16.59
CA GLU A 123 15.13 -5.40 17.92
C GLU A 123 14.43 -4.17 18.52
N ASN A 124 14.94 -2.97 18.23
CA ASN A 124 14.39 -1.70 18.71
C ASN A 124 13.68 -0.89 17.59
N SER A 125 13.22 -1.55 16.52
CA SER A 125 12.56 -0.89 15.39
C SER A 125 11.48 -1.77 14.76
N PHE A 126 11.37 -1.77 13.43
CA PHE A 126 10.41 -2.60 12.71
C PHE A 126 10.91 -4.04 12.58
N SER A 127 10.00 -4.99 12.68
CA SER A 127 10.27 -6.43 12.45
C SER A 127 10.01 -6.87 11.02
N GLU A 128 9.21 -6.09 10.28
CA GLU A 128 8.78 -6.42 8.92
C GLU A 128 8.53 -5.14 8.10
N ARG A 129 8.68 -5.25 6.78
CA ARG A 129 8.27 -4.25 5.80
C ARG A 129 7.24 -4.84 4.86
N VAL A 130 6.13 -4.13 4.68
CA VAL A 130 5.05 -4.49 3.75
C VAL A 130 4.91 -3.37 2.72
N VAL A 131 4.80 -3.73 1.45
CA VAL A 131 4.43 -2.78 0.38
C VAL A 131 3.15 -3.26 -0.28
N ILE A 132 2.12 -2.43 -0.23
CA ILE A 132 0.83 -2.64 -0.89
C ILE A 132 0.78 -1.71 -2.09
N ALA A 133 0.59 -2.25 -3.29
CA ALA A 133 0.61 -1.44 -4.51
C ALA A 133 -0.45 -1.92 -5.50
N THR A 134 -1.01 -0.99 -6.29
CA THR A 134 -1.95 -1.31 -7.38
C THR A 134 -1.25 -1.84 -8.64
N ALA A 135 0.08 -1.81 -8.69
CA ALA A 135 0.88 -2.32 -9.80
C ALA A 135 1.96 -3.30 -9.31
N PRO A 136 2.36 -4.28 -10.15
CA PRO A 136 3.44 -5.20 -9.81
C PRO A 136 4.77 -4.48 -9.55
N LEU A 137 5.41 -4.82 -8.43
CA LEU A 137 6.79 -4.44 -8.16
C LEU A 137 7.74 -5.21 -9.08
N GLY A 138 8.65 -4.50 -9.76
CA GLY A 138 9.71 -5.12 -10.55
C GLY A 138 10.62 -6.01 -9.69
N LEU A 139 11.20 -7.06 -10.28
CA LEU A 139 12.01 -8.06 -9.57
C LEU A 139 13.19 -7.42 -8.79
N MET A 140 13.81 -6.38 -9.35
CA MET A 140 14.88 -5.64 -8.70
C MET A 140 14.41 -5.01 -7.37
N LEU A 141 13.21 -4.43 -7.35
CA LEU A 141 12.66 -3.79 -6.16
C LEU A 141 12.24 -4.82 -5.10
N LYS A 142 11.65 -5.95 -5.53
CA LYS A 142 11.37 -7.08 -4.63
C LYS A 142 12.65 -7.58 -3.95
N ARG A 143 13.73 -7.78 -4.71
CA ARG A 143 15.04 -8.16 -4.16
C ARG A 143 15.60 -7.12 -3.21
N ARG A 144 15.38 -5.83 -3.48
CA ARG A 144 15.84 -4.73 -2.62
C ARG A 144 15.13 -4.74 -1.27
N LEU A 145 13.81 -4.95 -1.26
CA LEU A 145 13.00 -5.04 -0.03
C LEU A 145 13.38 -6.24 0.85
N MET A 146 13.74 -7.37 0.22
CA MET A 146 14.08 -8.62 0.93
C MET A 146 15.50 -8.65 1.53
N LYS A 147 16.37 -7.70 1.19
CA LYS A 147 17.71 -7.65 1.76
C LYS A 147 17.64 -7.15 3.21
N ILE A 148 18.00 -8.03 4.13
CA ILE A 148 18.37 -7.68 5.50
C ILE A 148 19.82 -7.15 5.40
N ASN A 149 20.05 -5.91 5.81
CA ASN A 149 21.40 -5.33 5.91
C ASN A 149 22.07 -5.82 7.20
#